data_AF-A0A376RL86-F1
#
_entry.id   AF-A0A376RL86-F1
#
_cell.length_a   1.000
_cell.length_b   1.000
_cell.length_c   1.000
_cell.angle_alpha   90.00
_cell.angle_beta   90.00
_cell.angle_gamma   90.00
#
_symmetry.space_group_name_H-M   'P 1'
#
loop_
_entity.id
_entity.type
_entity.pdbx_description
1 polymer ?
#
loop_
_entity_poly.entity_id
_entity_poly.type
_entity_poly.pdbx_seq_one_letter_code
_entity_poly.pdbx_strand_id
1 'polypeptide(L)' 'MSEYMERHTVSRLIGAPPGYVGFDQGGLLTDAVIKHPHAVLLLDEIGESAP' A
#
# COMPACT_ATOMS: atom_id res chain seq x y z
N MET A 1 9.42 7.69 5.88
CA MET A 1 8.84 6.42 5.37
C MET A 1 9.62 5.20 5.91
N SER A 2 9.68 5.04 7.23
CA SER A 2 10.33 3.88 7.89
C SER A 2 9.30 2.88 8.44
N GLU A 3 8.06 3.33 8.70
CA GLU A 3 6.98 2.52 9.28
C GLU A 3 6.35 1.50 8.31
N TYR A 4 6.57 1.64 7.00
CA TYR A 4 5.94 0.82 5.95
C TYR A 4 6.87 -0.21 5.32
N MET A 5 8.11 -0.33 5.80
CA MET A 5 9.13 -1.24 5.27
C MET A 5 8.92 -2.70 5.71
N GLU A 6 8.12 -2.96 6.75
CA GLU A 6 7.77 -4.32 7.16
C GLU A 6 6.64 -4.89 6.27
N ARG A 7 6.78 -6.17 5.87
CA ARG A 7 5.79 -6.88 5.04
C ARG A 7 4.35 -6.82 5.59
N HIS A 8 4.20 -6.67 6.90
CA HIS A 8 2.88 -6.57 7.55
C HIS A 8 2.23 -5.19 7.34
N THR A 9 3.02 -4.13 7.18
CA THR A 9 2.50 -2.78 6.96
C THR A 9 2.22 -2.53 5.47
N VAL A 10 2.96 -3.17 4.56
CA VAL A 10 2.68 -3.14 3.12
C VAL A 10 1.26 -3.62 2.80
N SER A 11 0.81 -4.71 3.44
CA SER A 11 -0.56 -5.23 3.26
C SER A 11 -1.65 -4.25 3.68
N ARG A 12 -1.37 -3.28 4.58
CA ARG A 12 -2.31 -2.21 4.91
C ARG A 12 -2.36 -1.13 3.84
N LEU A 13 -1.26 -0.90 3.14
CA LEU A 13 -1.15 0.11 2.09
C LEU A 13 -1.84 -0.35 0.79
N ILE A 14 -1.58 -1.58 0.33
CA ILE A 14 -2.07 -2.09 -0.96
C ILE A 14 -3.24 -3.08 -0.86
N GLY A 15 -3.47 -3.66 0.33
CA GLY A 15 -4.43 -4.74 0.56
C GLY A 15 -3.71 -6.06 0.88
N ALA A 16 -4.41 -6.98 1.56
CA ALA A 16 -3.86 -8.30 1.81
C ALA A 16 -3.76 -9.11 0.50
N PRO A 17 -2.79 -10.04 0.34
CA PRO A 17 -2.72 -10.89 -0.84
C PRO A 17 -3.86 -11.94 -0.89
N PRO A 18 -4.16 -12.52 -2.08
CA PRO A 18 -5.15 -13.58 -2.21
C PRO A 18 -4.90 -14.72 -1.22
N GLY A 19 -5.94 -15.13 -0.48
CA GLY A 19 -5.84 -16.20 0.53
C GLY A 19 -5.45 -15.74 1.94
N TYR A 20 -5.25 -14.43 2.16
CA TYR A 20 -5.02 -13.84 3.49
C TYR A 20 -6.28 -13.11 3.99
N VAL A 21 -6.41 -12.98 5.31
CA VAL A 21 -7.49 -12.23 5.95
C VAL A 21 -7.43 -10.76 5.49
N GLY A 22 -8.55 -10.24 4.97
CA GLY A 22 -8.65 -8.86 4.45
C GLY A 22 -8.28 -8.70 2.97
N PHE A 23 -8.22 -9.78 2.18
CA PHE A 23 -7.97 -9.72 0.73
C PHE A 23 -9.07 -8.93 -0.03
N ASP A 24 -10.30 -8.98 0.46
CA ASP A 24 -11.44 -8.25 -0.08
C ASP A 24 -11.55 -6.81 0.43
N GLN A 25 -10.76 -6.46 1.45
CA GLN A 25 -10.65 -5.10 1.98
C GLN A 25 -9.47 -4.42 1.26
N GLY A 26 -9.79 -3.49 0.36
CA GLY A 26 -8.80 -2.72 -0.37
C GLY A 26 -7.79 -2.03 0.55
N GLY A 27 -6.57 -1.82 0.05
CA GLY A 27 -5.55 -1.09 0.78
C GLY A 27 -5.85 0.41 0.85
N LEU A 28 -5.28 1.10 1.83
CA LEU A 28 -5.40 2.55 1.99
C LEU A 28 -5.06 3.32 0.69
N LEU A 29 -4.01 2.90 -0.02
CA LEU A 29 -3.61 3.49 -1.29
C LEU A 29 -4.58 3.10 -2.41
N THR A 30 -4.95 1.82 -2.50
CA THR A 30 -5.80 1.28 -3.55
C THR A 30 -7.19 1.94 -3.52
N ASP A 31 -7.78 2.09 -2.34
CA ASP A 31 -9.06 2.77 -2.14
C ASP A 31 -8.97 4.27 -2.46
N ALA A 32 -7.87 4.92 -2.08
CA ALA A 32 -7.65 6.33 -2.37
C ALA A 32 -7.54 6.59 -3.87
N VAL A 33 -6.85 5.72 -4.62
CA VAL A 33 -6.71 5.81 -6.08
C VAL A 33 -8.05 5.52 -6.78
N ILE A 34 -8.82 4.53 -6.31
CA ILE A 34 -10.15 4.22 -6.87
C ILE A 34 -11.11 5.42 -6.70
N LYS A 35 -11.10 6.06 -5.53
CA LYS A 35 -11.94 7.24 -5.25
C LYS A 35 -11.47 8.49 -5.99
N HIS A 36 -10.16 8.63 -6.19
CA HIS A 36 -9.53 9.79 -6.82
C HIS A 36 -8.55 9.37 -7.92
N PRO A 37 -9.06 9.01 -9.11
CA PRO A 37 -8.24 8.44 -10.19
C PRO A 37 -7.22 9.43 -10.77
N HIS A 38 -7.42 10.74 -10.57
CA HIS A 38 -6.47 11.78 -10.95
C HIS A 38 -5.94 12.46 -9.69
N ALA A 39 -4.90 11.88 -9.10
CA ALA A 39 -4.24 12.38 -7.91
C ALA A 39 -2.71 12.32 -8.06
N VAL A 40 -2.01 13.11 -7.26
CA VAL A 40 -0.55 13.07 -7.16
C VAL A 40 -0.19 12.22 -5.96
N LEU A 41 0.57 11.14 -6.18
CA LEU A 41 1.09 10.28 -5.13
C LEU A 41 2.53 10.70 -4.80
N LEU A 42 2.73 11.24 -3.60
CA LEU A 42 4.06 11.53 -3.08
C LEU A 42 4.56 10.33 -2.29
N LEU A 43 5.66 9.74 -2.76
CA LEU A 43 6.39 8.70 -2.04
C LEU A 43 7.69 9.31 -1.53
N ASP A 44 7.81 9.43 -0.21
CA ASP A 44 9.02 9.88 0.46
C ASP A 44 9.92 8.68 0.83
N GLU A 45 11.24 8.83 0.83
CA GLU A 45 12.21 7.77 1.22
C GLU A 45 12.20 6.45 0.38
N ILE A 46 12.01 6.46 -0.94
CA ILE A 46 12.19 5.25 -1.78
C ILE A 46 13.68 4.82 -1.93
N GLY A 47 14.54 5.18 -0.98
CA GLY A 47 15.96 4.85 -0.98
C GLY A 47 16.20 3.40 -0.57
N GLU A 48 16.69 2.62 -1.54
CA GLU A 48 17.04 1.18 -1.44
C GLU A 48 15.82 0.25 -1.38
N SER A 49 15.31 -0.06 -2.56
CA SER A 49 14.19 -0.98 -2.78
C SER A 49 14.47 -2.36 -2.20
N ALA A 50 13.44 -2.96 -1.59
CA ALA A 50 13.35 -4.41 -1.44
C ALA A 50 13.61 -5.09 -2.81
N PRO A 51 14.33 -6.24 -2.84
CA PRO A 51 14.67 -6.96 -4.08
C PRO A 51 13.46 -7.50 -4.84
#